data_AF-A0A3D1TPJ3-F1
#
_entry.id   AF-A0A3D1TPJ3-F1
#
_cell.length_a   1.000
_cell.length_b   1.000
_cell.length_c   1.000
_cell.angle_alpha   90.00
_cell.angle_beta   90.00
_cell.angle_gamma   90.00
#
_symmetry.space_group_name_H-M   'P 1'
#
loop_
_entity.id
_entity.type
_entity.pdbx_description
1 polymer ?
#
loop_
_entity_poly.entity_id
_entity_poly.type
_entity_poly.pdbx_seq_one_letter_code
_entity_poly.pdbx_strand_id
1 'polypeptide(L)'
;MSDVKMTPENLAVRPAGRRRRYREEGDNLWVSVFDISAAVLVGMIVIFGPLALGAIPQRTLLFGLVVCASAMLALLCAIGPWVLPRWQHLDRKAAGALLVFAGYVTLSMLWTPVPWASRQSVMLVLAATSMLLGVTSLIRHKWQQRSLIMILVVLGALIASYGLLQYFRGIDEVWGMTRAEQYRGRASGTYGCPNHFAGLLEMLWPFALAVVLLSDWSWSAKLASAYSLVAMFGGILFSMSRGSWLSTIPGLFFFVFLAVESRLAKLRVALLIAFG
;
A
#
# COMPACT_ATOMS: atom_id res chain seq x y z
N MET A 1 54.00 -37.46 2.54
CA MET A 1 54.18 -36.44 3.60
C MET A 1 55.39 -35.62 3.23
N SER A 2 55.18 -34.45 2.64
CA SER A 2 56.24 -33.46 2.42
C SER A 2 55.79 -32.16 3.10
N ASP A 3 56.38 -31.89 4.25
CA ASP A 3 56.20 -30.67 5.03
C ASP A 3 56.66 -29.46 4.21
N VAL A 4 55.70 -28.65 3.77
CA VAL A 4 55.99 -27.34 3.18
C VAL A 4 56.25 -26.38 4.32
N LYS A 5 57.53 -26.07 4.55
CA LYS A 5 57.99 -25.02 5.47
C LYS A 5 57.34 -23.68 5.11
N MET A 6 56.59 -23.10 6.05
CA MET A 6 56.06 -21.75 5.93
C MET A 6 57.19 -20.73 6.10
N THR A 7 57.57 -20.05 5.03
CA THR A 7 58.45 -18.86 5.07
C THR A 7 57.62 -17.58 5.29
N PRO A 8 58.20 -16.51 5.88
CA PRO A 8 57.50 -15.27 6.22
C PRO A 8 56.86 -14.54 5.02
N GLU A 9 57.32 -14.82 3.80
CA GLU A 9 56.79 -14.22 2.57
C GLU A 9 55.37 -14.69 2.22
N ASN A 10 54.94 -15.87 2.70
CA ASN A 10 53.60 -16.40 2.42
C ASN A 10 52.49 -15.83 3.32
N LEU A 11 52.83 -14.95 4.28
CA LEU A 11 51.85 -14.30 5.16
C LEU A 11 51.20 -13.03 4.57
N ALA A 12 51.75 -12.50 3.46
CA ALA A 12 51.30 -11.22 2.89
C ALA A 12 50.15 -11.32 1.88
N VAL A 13 49.73 -12.52 1.47
CA VAL A 13 48.61 -12.71 0.52
C VAL A 13 47.38 -13.23 1.25
N ARG A 14 46.90 -12.50 2.26
CA ARG A 14 45.51 -12.67 2.72
C ARG A 14 44.61 -11.82 1.82
N PRO A 15 43.61 -12.40 1.14
CA PRO A 15 42.75 -11.63 0.26
C PRO A 15 42.03 -10.55 1.06
N ALA A 16 42.30 -9.29 0.71
CA ALA A 16 41.66 -8.09 1.26
C ALA A 16 40.12 -8.12 1.15
N GLY A 17 39.55 -9.04 0.36
CA GLY A 17 38.12 -9.28 0.24
C GLY A 17 37.44 -9.80 1.51
N ARG A 18 38.15 -10.49 2.42
CA ARG A 18 37.50 -11.04 3.63
C ARG A 18 37.20 -9.94 4.67
N ARG A 19 38.09 -8.95 4.84
CA ARG A 19 37.83 -7.78 5.72
C ARG A 19 36.79 -6.82 5.15
N ARG A 20 36.68 -6.70 3.82
CA ARG A 20 35.63 -5.89 3.16
C ARG A 20 34.25 -6.54 3.28
N ARG A 21 34.16 -7.86 3.11
CA ARG A 21 32.92 -8.64 3.27
C ARG A 21 32.36 -8.56 4.70
N TYR A 22 33.21 -8.65 5.74
CA TYR A 22 32.75 -8.49 7.14
C TYR A 22 32.39 -7.04 7.52
N ARG A 23 33.01 -6.03 6.89
CA ARG A 23 32.66 -4.61 7.12
C ARG A 23 31.35 -4.23 6.41
N GLU A 24 31.09 -4.79 5.23
CA GLU A 24 29.79 -4.67 4.52
C GLU A 24 28.68 -5.52 5.16
N GLU A 25 29.01 -6.66 5.77
CA GLU A 25 28.07 -7.50 6.56
C GLU A 25 27.69 -6.82 7.89
N GLY A 26 28.60 -6.06 8.51
CA GLY A 26 28.36 -5.28 9.73
C GLY A 26 27.61 -3.96 9.51
N ASP A 27 27.66 -3.40 8.31
CA ASP A 27 27.11 -2.07 7.99
C ASP A 27 25.58 -2.02 7.85
N ASN A 28 24.81 -3.12 7.91
CA ASN A 28 23.37 -3.02 7.58
C ASN A 28 22.38 -3.87 8.40
N LEU A 29 22.74 -4.48 9.53
CA LEU A 29 21.72 -5.12 10.38
C LEU A 29 20.65 -4.09 10.79
N TRP A 30 21.07 -2.92 11.26
CA TRP A 30 20.17 -1.83 11.66
C TRP A 30 19.34 -1.28 10.51
N VAL A 31 19.91 -1.19 9.31
CA VAL A 31 19.22 -0.77 8.08
C VAL A 31 18.16 -1.80 7.68
N SER A 32 18.52 -3.08 7.70
CA SER A 32 17.59 -4.17 7.39
C SER A 32 16.46 -4.29 8.42
N VAL A 33 16.78 -4.15 9.71
CA VAL A 33 15.78 -4.12 10.78
C VAL A 33 14.84 -2.93 10.61
N PHE A 34 15.36 -1.75 10.27
CA PHE A 34 14.53 -0.57 10.00
C PHE A 34 13.61 -0.78 8.79
N ASP A 35 14.14 -1.26 7.66
CA ASP A 35 13.37 -1.50 6.44
C ASP A 35 12.26 -2.55 6.64
N ILE A 36 12.56 -3.63 7.37
CA ILE A 36 11.57 -4.67 7.72
C ILE A 36 10.53 -4.09 8.67
N SER A 37 10.94 -3.36 9.70
CA SER A 37 10.03 -2.76 10.68
C SER A 37 9.07 -1.77 10.03
N ALA A 38 9.57 -0.94 9.11
CA ALA A 38 8.75 -0.03 8.33
C ALA A 38 7.75 -0.76 7.43
N ALA A 39 8.18 -1.81 6.72
CA ALA A 39 7.29 -2.61 5.89
C ALA A 39 6.21 -3.33 6.70
N VAL A 40 6.56 -3.84 7.90
CA VAL A 40 5.61 -4.44 8.84
C VAL A 40 4.61 -3.41 9.33
N LEU A 41 5.06 -2.20 9.71
CA LEU A 41 4.16 -1.12 10.13
C LEU A 41 3.17 -0.73 9.03
N VAL A 42 3.65 -0.57 7.79
CA VAL A 42 2.78 -0.31 6.63
C VAL A 42 1.78 -1.45 6.45
N GLY A 43 2.24 -2.71 6.48
CA GLY A 43 1.36 -3.88 6.40
C GLY A 43 0.29 -3.90 7.49
N MET A 44 0.67 -3.59 8.74
CA MET A 44 -0.26 -3.49 9.87
C MET A 44 -1.31 -2.40 9.65
N ILE A 45 -0.92 -1.22 9.17
CA ILE A 45 -1.86 -0.12 8.88
C ILE A 45 -2.84 -0.53 7.75
N VAL A 46 -2.33 -1.11 6.66
CA VAL A 46 -3.15 -1.58 5.53
C VAL A 46 -4.18 -2.64 5.96
N ILE A 47 -3.78 -3.58 6.82
CA ILE A 47 -4.67 -4.66 7.25
C ILE A 47 -5.64 -4.17 8.31
N PHE A 48 -5.13 -3.50 9.34
CA PHE A 48 -5.93 -3.10 10.49
C PHE A 48 -6.96 -2.04 10.13
N GLY A 49 -6.61 -1.02 9.33
CA GLY A 49 -7.53 0.08 9.01
C GLY A 49 -8.88 -0.38 8.43
N PRO A 50 -8.89 -1.15 7.33
CA PRO A 50 -10.11 -1.71 6.73
C PRO A 50 -10.88 -2.67 7.65
N LEU A 51 -10.20 -3.49 8.43
CA LEU A 51 -10.86 -4.40 9.38
C LEU A 51 -11.48 -3.64 10.55
N ALA A 52 -10.84 -2.56 10.98
CA ALA A 52 -11.26 -1.64 12.03
C ALA A 52 -12.33 -0.65 11.56
N LEU A 53 -13.31 -1.14 10.79
CA LEU A 53 -14.42 -0.38 10.22
C LEU A 53 -14.00 0.77 9.29
N GLY A 54 -12.77 0.76 8.76
CA GLY A 54 -12.24 1.88 7.98
C GLY A 54 -11.73 3.04 8.81
N ALA A 55 -11.42 2.82 10.10
CA ALA A 55 -10.99 3.85 11.03
C ALA A 55 -11.98 5.03 11.08
N ILE A 56 -13.28 4.75 11.10
CA ILE A 56 -14.29 5.81 11.14
C ILE A 56 -14.14 6.59 12.46
N PRO A 57 -14.10 7.94 12.43
CA PRO A 57 -13.78 8.74 13.62
C PRO A 57 -14.74 8.59 14.81
N GLN A 58 -15.97 8.11 14.57
CA GLN A 58 -16.92 7.78 15.63
C GLN A 58 -16.49 6.57 16.49
N ARG A 59 -15.45 5.85 16.08
CA ARG A 59 -14.85 4.72 16.81
C ARG A 59 -13.49 5.14 17.35
N THR A 60 -13.51 5.96 18.39
CA THR A 60 -12.35 6.69 18.94
C THR A 60 -11.13 5.81 19.22
N LEU A 61 -11.29 4.59 19.74
CA LEU A 61 -10.17 3.67 19.98
C LEU A 61 -9.53 3.17 18.68
N LEU A 62 -10.32 2.62 17.77
CA LEU A 62 -9.84 2.07 16.50
C LEU A 62 -9.22 3.16 15.61
N PHE A 63 -9.88 4.32 15.55
CA PHE A 63 -9.39 5.51 14.88
C PHE A 63 -8.05 5.98 15.48
N GLY A 64 -7.98 6.09 16.81
CA GLY A 64 -6.76 6.49 17.50
C GLY A 64 -5.58 5.58 17.22
N LEU A 65 -5.77 4.26 17.20
CA LEU A 65 -4.72 3.29 16.88
C LEU A 65 -4.15 3.49 15.47
N VAL A 66 -5.02 3.68 14.47
CA VAL A 66 -4.59 3.93 13.08
C VAL A 66 -3.85 5.26 12.98
N VAL A 67 -4.37 6.33 13.60
CA VAL A 67 -3.72 7.64 13.59
C VAL A 67 -2.35 7.59 14.28
N CYS A 68 -2.23 6.91 15.41
CA CYS A 68 -0.94 6.74 16.10
C CYS A 68 0.06 5.93 15.27
N ALA A 69 -0.37 4.84 14.64
CA ALA A 69 0.49 4.06 13.75
C ALA A 69 0.96 4.87 12.53
N SER A 70 0.05 5.65 11.93
CA SER A 70 0.38 6.57 10.83
C SER A 70 1.29 7.72 11.27
N ALA A 71 1.12 8.27 12.47
CA ALA A 71 2.03 9.28 13.01
C ALA A 71 3.43 8.70 13.24
N MET A 72 3.52 7.46 13.74
CA MET A 72 4.80 6.75 13.86
C MET A 72 5.45 6.52 12.48
N LEU A 73 4.67 6.15 11.47
CA LEU A 73 5.16 6.04 10.09
C LEU A 73 5.67 7.39 9.56
N ALA A 74 4.95 8.49 9.83
CA ALA A 74 5.37 9.83 9.44
C ALA A 74 6.70 10.23 10.09
N LEU A 75 6.92 9.87 11.37
CA LEU A 75 8.19 10.08 12.06
C LEU A 75 9.32 9.26 11.43
N LEU A 76 9.07 7.99 11.09
CA LEU A 76 10.04 7.15 10.38
C LEU A 76 10.39 7.73 9.01
N CYS A 77 9.40 8.27 8.28
CA CYS A 77 9.66 9.02 7.06
C CYS A 77 10.47 10.29 7.33
N ALA A 78 10.18 11.07 8.37
CA ALA A 78 10.94 12.30 8.64
C ALA A 78 12.41 12.04 9.04
N ILE A 79 12.66 10.96 9.80
CA ILE A 79 13.98 10.57 10.30
C ILE A 79 14.76 9.77 9.26
N GLY A 80 14.06 9.05 8.38
CA GLY A 80 14.63 8.20 7.35
C GLY A 80 15.78 8.80 6.54
N PRO A 81 15.75 10.06 6.04
CA PRO A 81 16.83 10.59 5.22
C PRO A 81 18.14 10.79 5.98
N TRP A 82 18.05 10.94 7.30
CA TRP A 82 19.20 11.13 8.18
C TRP A 82 19.83 9.80 8.58
N VAL A 83 19.02 8.74 8.65
CA VAL A 83 19.44 7.38 9.04
C VAL A 83 19.84 6.54 7.82
N LEU A 84 19.19 6.76 6.67
CA LEU A 84 19.37 6.00 5.45
C LEU A 84 19.77 6.93 4.30
N PRO A 85 21.07 7.06 3.97
CA PRO A 85 21.56 7.89 2.86
C PRO A 85 21.01 7.50 1.47
N ARG A 86 20.32 6.35 1.36
CA ARG A 86 19.73 5.80 0.11
C ARG A 86 18.37 6.41 -0.27
N TRP A 87 18.04 7.57 0.28
CA TRP A 87 16.76 8.30 0.15
C TRP A 87 16.45 8.89 -1.25
N GLN A 88 16.96 8.31 -2.32
CA GLN A 88 17.08 9.00 -3.61
C GLN A 88 15.92 8.82 -4.61
N HIS A 89 14.99 7.87 -4.40
CA HIS A 89 13.90 7.63 -5.37
C HIS A 89 12.50 8.10 -4.95
N LEU A 90 12.39 8.99 -3.96
CA LEU A 90 11.10 9.67 -3.74
C LEU A 90 10.90 10.67 -4.88
N ASP A 91 9.80 10.54 -5.63
CA ASP A 91 9.42 11.58 -6.58
C ASP A 91 9.09 12.85 -5.80
N ARG A 92 10.06 13.78 -5.78
CA ARG A 92 9.98 15.03 -5.02
C ARG A 92 8.78 15.88 -5.46
N LYS A 93 8.34 15.77 -6.72
CA LYS A 93 7.19 16.52 -7.23
C LYS A 93 5.90 15.96 -6.66
N ALA A 94 5.70 14.64 -6.73
CA ALA A 94 4.52 13.99 -6.17
C ALA A 94 4.45 14.14 -4.64
N ALA A 95 5.58 13.93 -3.94
CA ALA A 95 5.67 14.12 -2.50
C ALA A 95 5.44 15.59 -2.09
N GLY A 96 6.02 16.54 -2.83
CA GLY A 96 5.80 17.97 -2.60
C GLY A 96 4.34 18.38 -2.79
N ALA A 97 3.70 17.95 -3.87
CA ALA A 97 2.28 18.20 -4.12
C ALA A 97 1.37 17.64 -3.01
N LEU A 98 1.68 16.43 -2.54
CA LEU A 98 0.96 15.81 -1.43
C LEU A 98 1.11 16.58 -0.12
N LEU A 99 2.33 17.03 0.20
CA LEU A 99 2.60 17.84 1.39
C LEU A 99 1.92 19.21 1.31
N VAL A 100 1.89 19.84 0.13
CA VAL A 100 1.15 21.09 -0.11
C VAL A 100 -0.34 20.88 0.10
N PHE A 101 -0.91 19.79 -0.43
CA PHE A 101 -2.32 19.46 -0.23
C PHE A 101 -2.63 19.21 1.25
N ALA A 102 -1.80 18.44 1.95
CA ALA A 102 -1.95 18.20 3.39
C ALA A 102 -1.85 19.50 4.21
N GLY A 103 -0.92 20.39 3.84
CA GLY A 103 -0.79 21.72 4.43
C GLY A 103 -2.03 22.58 4.19
N TYR A 104 -2.56 22.59 2.96
CA TYR A 104 -3.80 23.28 2.62
C TYR A 104 -4.99 22.79 3.46
N VAL A 105 -5.19 21.47 3.56
CA VAL A 105 -6.26 20.89 4.38
C VAL A 105 -6.08 21.27 5.86
N THR A 106 -4.85 21.27 6.36
CA THR A 106 -4.56 21.68 7.75
C THR A 106 -4.86 23.17 7.96
N LEU A 107 -4.49 24.04 7.02
CA LEU A 107 -4.81 25.46 7.10
C LEU A 107 -6.30 25.73 6.96
N SER A 108 -7.04 24.92 6.19
CA SER A 108 -8.49 25.06 6.03
C SER A 108 -9.26 24.96 7.36
N MET A 109 -8.64 24.39 8.40
CA MET A 109 -9.20 24.35 9.75
C MET A 109 -9.46 25.74 10.33
N LEU A 110 -8.69 26.76 9.92
CA LEU A 110 -8.83 28.13 10.41
C LEU A 110 -10.18 28.77 10.05
N TRP A 111 -10.83 28.28 8.99
CA TRP A 111 -12.08 28.82 8.47
C TRP A 111 -13.27 27.87 8.64
N THR A 112 -13.10 26.77 9.36
CA THR A 112 -14.15 25.76 9.49
C THR A 112 -15.15 26.10 10.62
N PRO A 113 -16.47 26.10 10.35
CA PRO A 113 -17.49 26.33 11.38
C PRO A 113 -17.64 25.19 12.40
N VAL A 114 -17.13 23.99 12.10
CA VAL A 114 -17.23 22.79 12.95
C VAL A 114 -15.84 22.21 13.24
N PRO A 115 -15.12 22.70 14.27
CA PRO A 115 -13.72 22.35 14.50
C PRO A 115 -13.47 20.86 14.79
N TRP A 116 -14.39 20.19 15.48
CA TRP A 116 -14.21 18.79 15.88
C TRP A 116 -14.18 17.83 14.67
N ALA A 117 -15.09 18.02 13.72
CA ALA A 117 -15.18 17.19 12.51
C ALA A 117 -13.97 17.45 11.61
N SER A 118 -13.53 18.71 11.51
CA SER A 118 -12.38 19.07 10.70
C SER A 118 -11.06 18.51 11.25
N ARG A 119 -10.87 18.49 12.59
CA ARG A 119 -9.72 17.82 13.22
C ARG A 119 -9.61 16.34 12.79
N GLN A 120 -10.73 15.63 12.77
CA GLN A 120 -10.75 14.22 12.37
C GLN A 120 -10.41 14.04 10.89
N SER A 121 -10.94 14.89 10.01
CA SER A 121 -10.61 14.88 8.58
C SER A 121 -9.13 15.18 8.33
N VAL A 122 -8.56 16.14 9.05
CA VAL A 122 -7.12 16.48 8.95
C VAL A 122 -6.26 15.31 9.41
N MET A 123 -6.61 14.66 10.53
CA MET A 123 -5.91 13.45 10.97
C MET A 123 -5.95 12.33 9.91
N LEU A 124 -7.07 12.13 9.22
CA LEU A 124 -7.17 11.16 8.12
C LEU A 124 -6.30 11.54 6.91
N VAL A 125 -6.28 12.82 6.52
CA VAL A 125 -5.45 13.30 5.40
C VAL A 125 -3.97 13.17 5.73
N LEU A 126 -3.56 13.50 6.96
CA LEU A 126 -2.19 13.30 7.43
C LEU A 126 -1.84 11.81 7.50
N ALA A 127 -2.76 10.96 7.96
CA ALA A 127 -2.56 9.52 7.98
C ALA A 127 -2.37 8.94 6.56
N ALA A 128 -3.25 9.30 5.62
CA ALA A 128 -3.13 8.91 4.22
C ALA A 128 -1.83 9.44 3.57
N THR A 129 -1.45 10.69 3.88
CA THR A 129 -0.20 11.29 3.42
C THR A 129 1.02 10.53 3.93
N SER A 130 1.04 10.20 5.24
CA SER A 130 2.11 9.41 5.84
C SER A 130 2.22 8.03 5.21
N MET A 131 1.08 7.43 4.85
CA MET A 131 1.02 6.12 4.23
C MET A 131 1.62 6.13 2.83
N LEU A 132 1.24 7.10 2.01
CA LEU A 132 1.75 7.24 0.66
C LEU A 132 3.25 7.56 0.64
N LEU A 133 3.71 8.44 1.54
CA LEU A 133 5.13 8.70 1.73
C LEU A 133 5.86 7.45 2.23
N GLY A 134 5.30 6.71 3.19
CA GLY A 134 5.88 5.48 3.72
C GLY A 134 6.05 4.40 2.65
N VAL A 135 5.00 4.13 1.86
CA VAL A 135 5.07 3.15 0.77
C VAL A 135 6.11 3.56 -0.28
N THR A 136 6.16 4.84 -0.66
CA THR A 136 7.09 5.31 -1.71
C THR A 136 8.54 5.47 -1.24
N SER A 137 8.75 5.77 0.05
CA SER A 137 10.08 6.03 0.61
C SER A 137 10.70 4.82 1.32
N LEU A 138 9.90 3.93 1.90
CA LEU A 138 10.38 2.83 2.76
C LEU A 138 10.22 1.45 2.12
N ILE A 139 9.25 1.24 1.24
CA ILE A 139 9.07 -0.06 0.55
C ILE A 139 9.93 -0.10 -0.73
N ARG A 140 11.10 -0.72 -0.61
CA ARG A 140 12.14 -0.69 -1.66
C ARG A 140 12.30 -2.01 -2.39
N HIS A 141 12.22 -3.12 -1.65
CA HIS A 141 12.54 -4.41 -2.24
C HIS A 141 11.37 -4.92 -3.08
N LYS A 142 11.68 -5.51 -4.24
CA LYS A 142 10.68 -6.14 -5.11
C LYS A 142 9.81 -7.13 -4.34
N TRP A 143 10.38 -7.90 -3.41
CA TRP A 143 9.61 -8.84 -2.58
C TRP A 143 8.62 -8.13 -1.65
N GLN A 144 8.99 -7.01 -1.03
CA GLN A 144 8.08 -6.21 -0.19
C GLN A 144 6.95 -5.61 -1.02
N GLN A 145 7.26 -5.06 -2.20
CA GLN A 145 6.27 -4.51 -3.12
C GLN A 145 5.27 -5.58 -3.58
N ARG A 146 5.77 -6.74 -4.03
CA ARG A 146 4.93 -7.89 -4.41
C ARG A 146 4.09 -8.38 -3.24
N SER A 147 4.64 -8.42 -2.03
CA SER A 147 3.92 -8.83 -0.82
C SER A 147 2.81 -7.84 -0.46
N LEU A 148 3.09 -6.53 -0.50
CA LEU A 148 2.09 -5.48 -0.27
C LEU A 148 0.94 -5.57 -1.28
N ILE A 149 1.26 -5.74 -2.57
CA ILE A 149 0.24 -5.91 -3.62
C ILE A 149 -0.62 -7.14 -3.33
N MET A 150 -0.03 -8.28 -2.97
CA MET A 150 -0.79 -9.48 -2.61
C MET A 150 -1.66 -9.28 -1.36
N ILE A 151 -1.14 -8.60 -0.33
CA ILE A 151 -1.91 -8.25 0.86
C ILE A 151 -3.12 -7.41 0.47
N LEU A 152 -2.93 -6.37 -0.35
CA LEU A 152 -4.00 -5.50 -0.83
C LEU A 152 -5.06 -6.28 -1.63
N VAL A 153 -4.64 -7.14 -2.56
CA VAL A 153 -5.55 -7.95 -3.39
C VAL A 153 -6.34 -8.97 -2.56
N VAL A 154 -5.68 -9.69 -1.66
CA VAL A 154 -6.33 -10.67 -0.79
C VAL A 154 -7.27 -9.98 0.20
N LEU A 155 -6.82 -8.89 0.82
CA LEU A 155 -7.64 -8.12 1.76
C LEU A 155 -8.90 -7.56 1.08
N GLY A 156 -8.74 -6.97 -0.12
CA GLY A 156 -9.87 -6.50 -0.92
C GLY A 156 -10.85 -7.61 -1.27
N ALA A 157 -10.35 -8.78 -1.67
CA ALA A 157 -11.18 -9.94 -1.98
C ALA A 157 -11.95 -10.47 -0.75
N LEU A 158 -11.29 -10.55 0.41
CA LEU A 158 -11.93 -11.01 1.66
C LEU A 158 -13.02 -10.04 2.11
N ILE A 159 -12.73 -8.73 2.10
CA ILE A 159 -13.70 -7.70 2.47
C ILE A 159 -14.87 -7.68 1.47
N ALA A 160 -14.58 -7.79 0.17
CA ALA A 160 -15.61 -7.86 -0.86
C ALA A 160 -16.51 -9.09 -0.69
N SER A 161 -15.91 -10.27 -0.49
CA SER A 161 -16.64 -11.52 -0.27
C SER A 161 -17.51 -11.44 0.97
N TYR A 162 -17.01 -10.87 2.06
CA TYR A 162 -17.80 -10.61 3.27
C TYR A 162 -18.97 -9.66 2.99
N GLY A 163 -18.76 -8.59 2.23
CA GLY A 163 -19.84 -7.67 1.83
C GLY A 163 -20.90 -8.32 0.93
N LEU A 164 -20.49 -9.21 0.03
CA LEU A 164 -21.41 -10.00 -0.81
C LEU A 164 -22.21 -10.98 0.04
N LEU A 165 -21.57 -11.68 0.99
CA LEU A 165 -22.25 -12.57 1.92
C LEU A 165 -23.28 -11.81 2.76
N GLN A 166 -22.95 -10.61 3.24
CA GLN A 166 -23.91 -9.74 3.92
C GLN A 166 -25.13 -9.43 3.05
N TYR A 167 -24.88 -9.04 1.79
CA TYR A 167 -25.94 -8.69 0.86
C TYR A 167 -26.88 -9.88 0.57
N PHE A 168 -26.33 -11.03 0.19
CA PHE A 168 -27.14 -12.18 -0.20
C PHE A 168 -27.85 -12.87 0.97
N ARG A 169 -27.28 -12.80 2.18
CA ARG A 169 -27.91 -13.35 3.39
C ARG A 169 -28.80 -12.35 4.13
N GLY A 170 -28.87 -11.09 3.67
CA GLY A 170 -29.60 -10.03 4.37
C GLY A 170 -29.07 -9.74 5.77
N ILE A 171 -27.75 -9.89 5.99
CA ILE A 171 -27.12 -9.61 7.28
C ILE A 171 -26.88 -8.10 7.38
N ASP A 172 -27.59 -7.46 8.30
CA ASP A 172 -27.52 -6.02 8.53
C ASP A 172 -26.53 -5.63 9.65
N GLU A 173 -25.66 -6.56 10.06
CA GLU A 173 -24.65 -6.36 11.10
C GLU A 173 -23.22 -6.41 10.56
N VAL A 174 -22.34 -5.64 11.19
CA VAL A 174 -20.89 -5.68 10.99
C VAL A 174 -20.23 -5.78 12.35
N TRP A 175 -19.51 -6.87 12.61
CA TRP A 175 -18.87 -7.13 13.91
C TRP A 175 -19.85 -7.04 15.09
N GLY A 176 -21.08 -7.56 14.92
CA GLY A 176 -22.14 -7.50 15.94
C GLY A 176 -22.78 -6.13 16.13
N MET A 177 -22.48 -5.15 15.28
CA MET A 177 -23.12 -3.83 15.29
C MET A 177 -24.11 -3.70 14.14
N THR A 178 -25.35 -3.34 14.45
CA THR A 178 -26.37 -3.03 13.45
C THR A 178 -25.99 -1.80 12.63
N ARG A 179 -26.14 -1.91 11.31
CA ARG A 179 -25.90 -0.81 10.38
C ARG A 179 -27.06 0.19 10.39
N ALA A 180 -26.78 1.40 9.90
CA ALA A 180 -27.84 2.39 9.70
C ALA A 180 -28.89 1.86 8.71
N GLU A 181 -30.16 2.06 9.03
CA GLU A 181 -31.30 1.51 8.27
C GLU A 181 -31.28 1.91 6.78
N GLN A 182 -30.85 3.13 6.47
CA GLN A 182 -30.66 3.63 5.10
C GLN A 182 -29.65 2.83 4.25
N TYR A 183 -28.84 1.97 4.86
CA TYR A 183 -27.87 1.12 4.17
C TYR A 183 -28.32 -0.33 4.01
N ARG A 184 -29.54 -0.66 4.46
CA ARG A 184 -30.13 -1.98 4.32
C ARG A 184 -30.20 -2.40 2.85
N GLY A 185 -29.95 -3.69 2.59
CA GLY A 185 -29.93 -4.23 1.22
C GLY A 185 -28.78 -3.73 0.35
N ARG A 186 -27.69 -3.23 0.95
CA ARG A 186 -26.46 -2.81 0.23
C ARG A 186 -25.25 -3.49 0.84
N ALA A 187 -24.33 -3.98 0.01
CA ALA A 187 -23.07 -4.55 0.47
C ALA A 187 -22.20 -3.46 1.14
N SER A 188 -21.59 -3.77 2.30
CA SER A 188 -20.69 -2.84 3.00
C SER A 188 -19.43 -3.46 3.59
N GLY A 189 -19.30 -4.79 3.53
CA GLY A 189 -18.16 -5.50 4.10
C GLY A 189 -17.90 -5.08 5.55
N THR A 190 -16.65 -4.77 5.85
CA THR A 190 -16.23 -4.36 7.19
C THR A 190 -16.55 -2.90 7.51
N TYR A 191 -16.99 -2.06 6.58
CA TYR A 191 -17.11 -0.61 6.80
C TYR A 191 -18.49 -0.17 7.34
N GLY A 192 -19.51 -1.01 7.20
CA GLY A 192 -20.91 -0.69 7.54
C GLY A 192 -21.57 0.34 6.59
N CYS A 193 -20.80 1.31 6.10
CA CYS A 193 -21.16 2.25 5.04
C CYS A 193 -20.80 1.68 3.66
N PRO A 194 -21.79 1.45 2.78
CA PRO A 194 -21.55 0.94 1.42
C PRO A 194 -20.62 1.82 0.58
N ASN A 195 -20.64 3.15 0.80
CA ASN A 195 -19.85 4.08 0.01
C ASN A 195 -18.35 3.98 0.35
N HIS A 196 -17.99 3.90 1.63
CA HIS A 196 -16.58 3.73 2.02
C HIS A 196 -16.05 2.35 1.61
N PHE A 197 -16.89 1.32 1.71
CA PHE A 197 -16.59 -0.01 1.22
C PHE A 197 -16.29 -0.02 -0.28
N ALA A 198 -17.18 0.56 -1.09
CA ALA A 198 -16.99 0.64 -2.54
C ALA A 198 -15.74 1.45 -2.92
N GLY A 199 -15.50 2.56 -2.23
CA GLY A 199 -14.29 3.37 -2.41
C GLY A 199 -13.00 2.59 -2.12
N LEU A 200 -12.98 1.77 -1.05
CA LEU A 200 -11.84 0.88 -0.80
C LEU A 200 -11.65 -0.10 -1.97
N LEU A 201 -12.71 -0.82 -2.37
CA LEU A 201 -12.60 -1.83 -3.41
C LEU A 201 -12.13 -1.22 -4.74
N GLU A 202 -12.63 -0.05 -5.08
CA GLU A 202 -12.20 0.70 -6.26
C GLU A 202 -10.72 1.05 -6.23
N MET A 203 -10.19 1.45 -5.07
CA MET A 203 -8.75 1.71 -4.91
C MET A 203 -7.90 0.43 -5.04
N LEU A 204 -8.42 -0.71 -4.59
CA LEU A 204 -7.69 -1.99 -4.61
C LEU A 204 -7.79 -2.72 -5.96
N TRP A 205 -8.85 -2.48 -6.71
CA TRP A 205 -9.17 -3.19 -7.95
C TRP A 205 -8.08 -3.07 -9.05
N PRO A 206 -7.46 -1.89 -9.29
CA PRO A 206 -6.35 -1.76 -10.26
C PRO A 206 -5.14 -2.64 -9.93
N PHE A 207 -4.88 -2.94 -8.66
CA PHE A 207 -3.75 -3.81 -8.29
C PHE A 207 -3.98 -5.24 -8.73
N ALA A 208 -5.18 -5.79 -8.54
CA ALA A 208 -5.53 -7.11 -9.04
C ALA A 208 -5.46 -7.15 -10.57
N LEU A 209 -5.95 -6.10 -11.23
CA LEU A 209 -5.92 -5.99 -12.69
C LEU A 209 -4.48 -5.95 -13.22
N ALA A 210 -3.59 -5.22 -12.55
CA ALA A 210 -2.16 -5.18 -12.86
C ALA A 210 -1.50 -6.54 -12.71
N VAL A 211 -1.83 -7.31 -11.67
CA VAL A 211 -1.31 -8.67 -11.50
C VAL A 211 -1.77 -9.57 -12.65
N VAL A 212 -3.06 -9.54 -13.00
CA VAL A 212 -3.61 -10.39 -14.06
C VAL A 212 -3.02 -10.03 -15.43
N LEU A 213 -2.97 -8.75 -15.78
CA LEU A 213 -2.67 -8.30 -17.15
C LEU A 213 -1.19 -7.98 -17.39
N LEU A 214 -0.46 -7.48 -16.39
CA LEU A 214 0.85 -6.85 -16.59
C LEU A 214 2.00 -7.57 -15.88
N SER A 215 1.71 -8.45 -14.94
CA SER A 215 2.76 -9.10 -14.14
C SER A 215 3.40 -10.31 -14.83
N ASP A 216 4.65 -10.56 -14.44
CA ASP A 216 5.44 -11.76 -14.71
C ASP A 216 5.20 -12.86 -13.65
N TRP A 217 4.12 -12.77 -12.87
CA TRP A 217 3.89 -13.68 -11.74
C TRP A 217 3.37 -15.05 -12.19
N SER A 218 3.43 -16.02 -11.28
CA SER A 218 2.97 -17.39 -11.53
C SER A 218 1.50 -17.43 -11.93
N TRP A 219 1.13 -18.48 -12.68
CA TRP A 219 -0.27 -18.69 -13.09
C TRP A 219 -1.22 -18.76 -11.90
N SER A 220 -0.80 -19.39 -10.79
CA SER A 220 -1.58 -19.45 -9.55
C SER A 220 -1.88 -18.06 -8.98
N ALA A 221 -0.90 -17.16 -8.94
CA ALA A 221 -1.08 -15.80 -8.43
C ALA A 221 -1.98 -14.97 -9.35
N LYS A 222 -1.89 -15.15 -10.67
CA LYS A 222 -2.77 -14.52 -11.65
C LYS A 222 -4.21 -15.01 -11.51
N LEU A 223 -4.40 -16.32 -11.39
CA LEU A 223 -5.72 -16.92 -11.22
C LEU A 223 -6.38 -16.48 -9.91
N ALA A 224 -5.63 -16.51 -8.79
CA ALA A 224 -6.10 -15.98 -7.51
C ALA A 224 -6.50 -14.50 -7.63
N SER A 225 -5.66 -13.68 -8.27
CA SER A 225 -5.94 -12.25 -8.49
C SER A 225 -7.15 -12.02 -9.41
N ALA A 226 -7.39 -12.90 -10.38
CA ALA A 226 -8.58 -12.84 -11.24
C ALA A 226 -9.87 -13.12 -10.44
N TYR A 227 -9.86 -14.13 -9.55
CA TYR A 227 -10.99 -14.36 -8.64
C TYR A 227 -11.21 -13.18 -7.70
N SER A 228 -10.13 -12.61 -7.14
CA SER A 228 -10.19 -11.39 -6.34
C SER A 228 -10.81 -10.22 -7.11
N LEU A 229 -10.46 -10.07 -8.38
CA LEU A 229 -10.97 -9.02 -9.26
C LEU A 229 -12.49 -9.12 -9.46
N VAL A 230 -13.00 -10.34 -9.68
CA VAL A 230 -14.44 -10.61 -9.82
C VAL A 230 -15.16 -10.35 -8.49
N ALA A 231 -14.61 -10.82 -7.37
CA ALA A 231 -15.20 -10.61 -6.05
C ALA A 231 -15.30 -9.11 -5.71
N MET A 232 -14.22 -8.35 -5.94
CA MET A 232 -14.19 -6.91 -5.71
C MET A 232 -15.16 -6.17 -6.63
N PHE A 233 -15.23 -6.53 -7.91
CA PHE A 233 -16.20 -5.94 -8.84
C PHE A 233 -17.65 -6.21 -8.40
N GLY A 234 -17.95 -7.44 -7.97
CA GLY A 234 -19.24 -7.76 -7.37
C GLY A 234 -19.54 -6.89 -6.15
N GLY A 235 -18.58 -6.74 -5.24
CA GLY A 235 -18.71 -5.86 -4.08
C GLY A 235 -19.04 -4.40 -4.47
N ILE A 236 -18.36 -3.86 -5.48
CA ILE A 236 -18.63 -2.51 -6.02
C ILE A 236 -20.06 -2.42 -6.56
N LEU A 237 -20.51 -3.40 -7.36
CA LEU A 237 -21.87 -3.41 -7.90
C LEU A 237 -22.93 -3.46 -6.79
N PHE A 238 -22.84 -4.44 -5.89
CA PHE A 238 -23.84 -4.64 -4.83
C PHE A 238 -23.76 -3.62 -3.69
N SER A 239 -22.73 -2.77 -3.64
CA SER A 239 -22.70 -1.59 -2.77
C SER A 239 -23.71 -0.52 -3.19
N MET A 240 -24.16 -0.55 -4.46
CA MET A 240 -25.04 0.45 -5.08
C MET A 240 -24.51 1.89 -4.92
N SER A 241 -23.18 2.07 -4.85
CA SER A 241 -22.56 3.39 -4.74
C SER A 241 -22.41 4.03 -6.12
N ARG A 242 -23.26 5.03 -6.40
CA ARG A 242 -23.22 5.81 -7.65
C ARG A 242 -21.86 6.44 -7.91
N GLY A 243 -21.19 6.88 -6.84
CA GLY A 243 -19.83 7.43 -6.90
C GLY A 243 -18.87 6.43 -7.52
N SER A 244 -18.81 5.22 -6.94
CA SER A 244 -17.90 4.17 -7.42
C SER A 244 -18.22 3.69 -8.83
N TRP A 245 -19.50 3.63 -9.23
CA TRP A 245 -19.83 3.28 -10.62
C TRP A 245 -19.32 4.32 -11.62
N LEU A 246 -19.44 5.61 -11.27
CA LEU A 246 -18.98 6.70 -12.13
C LEU A 246 -17.46 6.85 -12.14
N SER A 247 -16.75 6.47 -11.08
CA SER A 247 -15.28 6.61 -11.00
C SER A 247 -14.51 5.35 -11.43
N THR A 248 -15.09 4.16 -11.29
CA THR A 248 -14.47 2.90 -11.76
C THR A 248 -14.26 2.91 -13.28
N ILE A 249 -15.18 3.50 -14.05
CA ILE A 249 -15.10 3.52 -15.52
C ILE A 249 -13.93 4.39 -16.02
N PRO A 250 -13.79 5.68 -15.63
CA PRO A 250 -12.61 6.48 -15.95
C PRO A 250 -11.32 5.89 -15.38
N GLY A 251 -11.35 5.33 -14.17
CA GLY A 251 -10.19 4.68 -13.55
C GLY A 251 -9.69 3.48 -14.38
N LEU A 252 -10.61 2.65 -14.86
CA LEU A 252 -10.30 1.55 -15.78
C LEU A 252 -9.72 2.05 -17.10
N PHE A 253 -10.33 3.09 -17.68
CA PHE A 253 -9.84 3.69 -18.92
C PHE A 253 -8.40 4.21 -18.77
N PHE A 254 -8.12 4.95 -17.70
CA PHE A 254 -6.79 5.46 -17.41
C PHE A 254 -5.78 4.33 -17.14
N PHE A 255 -6.18 3.28 -16.42
CA PHE A 255 -5.35 2.11 -16.22
C PHE A 255 -4.99 1.43 -17.54
N VAL A 256 -5.97 1.19 -18.42
CA VAL A 256 -5.75 0.59 -19.74
C VAL A 256 -4.85 1.47 -20.59
N PHE A 257 -5.06 2.79 -20.58
CA PHE A 257 -4.21 3.75 -21.27
C PHE A 257 -2.75 3.62 -20.83
N LEU A 258 -2.46 3.67 -19.53
CA LEU A 258 -1.11 3.50 -18.99
C LEU A 258 -0.52 2.11 -19.27
N ALA A 259 -1.35 1.07 -19.21
CA ALA A 259 -0.95 -0.29 -19.53
C ALA A 259 -0.51 -0.43 -20.99
N VAL A 260 -1.22 0.21 -21.91
CA VAL A 260 -0.86 0.25 -23.33
C VAL A 260 0.41 1.07 -23.55
N GLU A 261 0.50 2.28 -22.98
CA GLU A 261 1.70 3.13 -23.11
C GLU A 261 2.96 2.44 -22.59
N SER A 262 2.88 1.79 -21.43
CA SER A 262 4.03 1.10 -20.83
C SER A 262 4.48 -0.11 -21.66
N ARG A 263 3.55 -0.84 -22.30
CA ARG A 263 3.89 -1.92 -23.24
C ARG A 263 4.52 -1.38 -24.52
N LEU A 264 3.95 -0.32 -25.10
CA LEU A 264 4.48 0.34 -26.29
C LEU A 264 5.88 0.90 -26.06
N ALA A 265 6.14 1.52 -24.90
CA ALA A 265 7.46 2.00 -24.53
C ALA A 265 8.51 0.87 -24.48
N LYS A 266 8.16 -0.29 -23.87
CA LYS A 266 9.04 -1.46 -23.84
C LYS A 266 9.33 -2.00 -25.24
N LEU A 267 8.32 -2.07 -26.11
CA LEU A 267 8.48 -2.51 -27.50
C LEU A 267 9.39 -1.55 -28.29
N ARG A 268 9.22 -0.23 -28.13
CA ARG A 268 10.08 0.79 -28.77
C ARG A 268 11.54 0.63 -28.35
N VAL A 269 11.81 0.44 -27.05
CA VAL A 269 13.17 0.20 -26.54
C VAL A 269 13.74 -1.12 -27.10
N ALA A 270 12.94 -2.19 -27.14
CA ALA A 270 13.38 -3.47 -27.69
C ALA A 270 13.71 -3.38 -29.19
N LEU A 271 12.91 -2.64 -29.97
CA LEU A 271 13.18 -2.39 -31.39
C LEU A 271 14.44 -1.55 -31.60
N LEU A 272 14.67 -0.51 -30.77
CA LEU A 272 15.89 0.28 -30.83
C LEU A 272 17.16 -0.54 -30.50
N ILE A 273 17.07 -1.52 -29.59
CA ILE A 273 18.17 -2.45 -29.29
C ILE A 273 18.36 -3.50 -30.40
N ALA A 274 17.27 -3.93 -31.04
CA ALA A 274 17.33 -4.96 -32.09
C ALA A 274 17.82 -4.42 -33.44
N PHE A 275 17.62 -3.13 -33.71
CA PHE A 275 17.93 -2.49 -34.99
C PHE A 275 18.94 -1.33 -34.90
N GLY A 276 19.54 -1.10 -33.73
CA GLY A 276 20.61 -0.11 -33.49
C GLY A 276 21.88 -0.77 -33.02
#